data_AF-A0A506Q3H8-F1
#
_entry.id   AF-A0A506Q3H8-F1
#
_cell.length_a   1.000
_cell.length_b   1.000
_cell.length_c   1.000
_cell.angle_alpha   90.00
_cell.angle_beta   90.00
_cell.angle_gamma   90.00
#
_symmetry.space_group_name_H-M   'P 1'
#
loop_
_entity.id
_entity.type
_entity.pdbx_description
1 polymer ?
#
loop_
_entity_poly.entity_id
_entity_poly.type
_entity_poly.pdbx_seq_one_letter_code
_entity_poly.pdbx_strand_id
1 'polypeptide(L)'
;MSVMFDPESAVYPFPPKPARLSDDEKAFYREKIKALLKARNAVMVAHYYTDPEIQALAEETGGCVSDSLEMARFGSNHAATTLLVAGVRFMGETAKILSPEKTVLMPTLQAECSLDLGCPIEEFSAFCDAHPDRTVVVYANTSAAVKARADWVVTSSIAVELIEHLDSLGEKIIWAPDRHLGHYVTQKSGADVLCWQGACIVHDEFKTQALQRMKALYPDAAVLVHPESPQAIVDLADAVGSTSQLIQAAKSLPHPQMIVATDRGIFYKMQQAVPDKELLEAPTAGEGATCRSCAHCPWMAMNGLKAIAEALESGGVEHEIQVDETLREAALLPLNRMLSFAADLKLNVKGNA
;
A
#
# COMPACT_ATOMS: atom_id res chain seq x y z
N MET A 1 -14.39 21.60 22.45
CA MET A 1 -13.78 22.13 21.22
C MET A 1 -12.96 21.00 20.64
N SER A 2 -13.46 20.33 19.60
CA SER A 2 -12.71 19.24 18.97
C SER A 2 -11.48 19.83 18.31
N VAL A 3 -10.30 19.32 18.67
CA VAL A 3 -9.07 19.57 17.92
C VAL A 3 -9.23 18.81 16.61
N MET A 4 -9.95 19.41 15.65
CA MET A 4 -10.05 18.83 14.32
C MET A 4 -8.66 18.92 13.71
N PHE A 5 -8.04 17.76 13.50
CA PHE A 5 -6.93 17.62 12.57
C PHE A 5 -7.33 18.32 11.26
N ASP A 6 -6.57 19.33 10.85
CA ASP A 6 -6.75 20.01 9.58
C ASP A 6 -5.89 19.32 8.52
N PRO A 7 -6.46 18.45 7.66
CA PRO A 7 -5.71 17.78 6.60
C PRO A 7 -5.13 18.76 5.57
N GLU A 8 -5.64 20.00 5.45
CA GLU A 8 -5.06 21.01 4.57
C GLU A 8 -3.76 21.61 5.14
N SER A 9 -3.54 21.48 6.45
CA SER A 9 -2.32 21.91 7.14
C SER A 9 -1.19 20.88 7.10
N ALA A 10 -1.46 19.65 6.66
CA ALA A 10 -0.47 18.57 6.58
C ALA A 10 0.56 18.86 5.47
N VAL A 11 1.69 19.47 5.86
CA VAL A 11 2.84 19.64 4.98
C VAL A 11 3.61 18.34 4.92
N TYR A 12 3.43 17.58 3.84
CA TYR A 12 4.24 16.39 3.58
C TYR A 12 5.63 16.80 3.07
N PRO A 13 6.72 16.49 3.79
CA PRO A 13 8.06 16.71 3.27
C PRO A 13 8.33 15.70 2.15
N PHE A 14 8.19 16.14 0.90
CA PHE A 14 8.50 15.32 -0.26
C PHE A 14 9.99 14.96 -0.26
N PRO A 15 10.36 13.67 -0.39
CA PRO A 15 11.76 13.29 -0.50
C PRO A 15 12.36 13.84 -1.80
N PRO A 16 13.68 14.09 -1.83
CA PRO A 16 14.35 14.46 -3.07
C PRO A 16 14.23 13.32 -4.08
N LYS A 17 14.07 13.67 -5.37
CA LYS A 17 14.04 12.66 -6.44
C LYS A 17 15.36 11.87 -6.44
N PRO A 18 15.30 10.52 -6.48
CA PRO A 18 16.51 9.71 -6.56
C PRO A 18 17.39 10.10 -7.75
N ALA A 19 18.71 10.01 -7.57
CA ALA A 19 19.66 10.23 -8.64
C ALA A 19 19.47 9.18 -9.75
N ARG A 20 19.49 9.62 -11.01
CA ARG A 20 19.43 8.71 -12.16
C ARG A 20 20.76 7.99 -12.31
N LEU A 21 20.72 6.66 -12.31
CA LEU A 21 21.87 5.81 -12.59
C LEU A 21 22.05 5.60 -14.09
N SER A 22 23.30 5.58 -14.55
CA SER A 22 23.68 5.07 -15.87
C SER A 22 23.44 3.56 -15.97
N ASP A 23 23.42 3.02 -17.19
CA ASP A 23 23.20 1.58 -17.40
C ASP A 23 24.32 0.71 -16.80
N ASP A 24 25.56 1.20 -16.82
CA ASP A 24 26.70 0.53 -16.16
C ASP A 24 26.53 0.51 -14.63
N GLU A 25 26.09 1.62 -14.03
CA GLU A 25 25.81 1.68 -12.59
C GLU A 25 24.65 0.76 -12.20
N LYS A 26 23.59 0.71 -13.01
CA LYS A 26 22.47 -0.22 -12.79
C LYS A 26 22.94 -1.66 -12.81
N ALA A 27 23.69 -2.06 -13.84
CA ALA A 27 24.24 -3.40 -13.97
C ALA A 27 25.14 -3.75 -12.77
N PHE A 28 26.01 -2.83 -12.36
CA PHE A 28 26.85 -2.97 -11.17
C PHE A 28 26.04 -3.21 -9.90
N TYR A 29 25.06 -2.35 -9.60
CA TYR A 29 24.27 -2.47 -8.38
C TYR A 29 23.40 -3.73 -8.38
N ARG A 30 22.82 -4.13 -9.52
CA ARG A 30 22.02 -5.38 -9.61
C ARG A 30 22.84 -6.61 -9.24
N GLU A 31 24.04 -6.75 -9.80
CA GLU A 31 24.92 -7.88 -9.49
C GLU A 31 25.44 -7.83 -8.05
N LYS A 32 25.76 -6.62 -7.55
CA LYS A 32 26.13 -6.40 -6.15
C LYS A 32 25.01 -6.84 -5.20
N ILE A 33 23.76 -6.45 -5.45
CA ILE A 33 22.60 -6.83 -4.64
C ILE A 33 22.41 -8.34 -4.65
N LYS A 34 22.47 -9.00 -5.80
CA LYS A 34 22.37 -10.47 -5.91
C LYS A 34 23.41 -11.18 -5.04
N ALA A 35 24.66 -10.69 -5.05
CA ALA A 35 25.72 -11.24 -4.21
C ALA A 35 25.47 -10.99 -2.71
N LEU A 36 25.06 -9.76 -2.35
CA LEU A 36 24.80 -9.39 -0.96
C LEU A 36 23.60 -10.12 -0.35
N LEU A 37 22.52 -10.32 -1.11
CA LEU A 37 21.36 -11.10 -0.66
C LEU A 37 21.78 -12.51 -0.25
N LYS A 38 22.60 -13.18 -1.07
CA LYS A 38 23.15 -14.51 -0.75
C LYS A 38 24.07 -14.46 0.48
N ALA A 39 25.00 -13.51 0.52
CA ALA A 39 25.96 -13.38 1.61
C ALA A 39 25.28 -13.17 2.98
N ARG A 40 24.09 -12.58 2.99
CA ARG A 40 23.31 -12.28 4.20
C ARG A 40 22.21 -13.29 4.53
N ASN A 41 22.04 -14.33 3.71
CA ASN A 41 20.84 -15.17 3.79
C ASN A 41 19.56 -14.30 3.82
N ALA A 42 19.49 -13.35 2.88
CA ALA A 42 18.42 -12.39 2.76
C ALA A 42 17.52 -12.70 1.57
N VAL A 43 16.23 -12.45 1.72
CA VAL A 43 15.25 -12.45 0.63
C VAL A 43 14.69 -11.04 0.46
N MET A 44 14.43 -10.64 -0.78
CA MET A 44 13.86 -9.33 -1.09
C MET A 44 12.37 -9.47 -1.40
N VAL A 45 11.54 -8.59 -0.85
CA VAL A 45 10.14 -8.42 -1.24
C VAL A 45 9.94 -7.00 -1.73
N ALA A 46 9.17 -6.82 -2.79
CA ALA A 46 8.92 -5.51 -3.38
C ALA A 46 7.42 -5.23 -3.53
N HIS A 47 7.01 -4.02 -3.17
CA HIS A 47 5.63 -3.61 -3.41
C HIS A 47 5.41 -3.39 -4.91
N TYR A 48 4.18 -3.61 -5.39
CA TYR A 48 3.77 -3.32 -6.77
C TYR A 48 4.09 -1.90 -7.25
N TYR A 49 4.24 -0.94 -6.33
CA TYR A 49 4.48 0.48 -6.67
C TYR A 49 5.96 0.85 -6.73
N THR A 50 6.87 -0.11 -6.49
CA THR A 50 8.31 0.11 -6.68
C THR A 50 8.65 0.21 -8.18
N ASP A 51 9.83 0.74 -8.50
CA ASP A 51 10.29 0.83 -9.89
C ASP A 51 10.33 -0.57 -10.55
N PRO A 52 9.96 -0.71 -11.84
CA PRO A 52 10.01 -1.98 -12.56
C PRO A 52 11.34 -2.73 -12.44
N GLU A 53 12.47 -2.02 -12.35
CA GLU A 53 13.79 -2.61 -12.18
C GLU A 53 13.94 -3.33 -10.84
N ILE A 54 13.30 -2.81 -9.80
CA ILE A 54 13.30 -3.37 -8.44
C ILE A 54 12.35 -4.56 -8.35
N GLN A 55 11.18 -4.44 -8.98
CA GLN A 55 10.24 -5.55 -9.10
C GLN A 55 10.91 -6.73 -9.82
N ALA A 56 11.53 -6.51 -10.97
CA ALA A 56 12.28 -7.53 -11.70
C ALA A 56 13.40 -8.15 -10.86
N LEU A 57 14.18 -7.33 -10.13
CA LEU A 57 15.25 -7.83 -9.29
C LEU A 57 14.72 -8.71 -8.14
N ALA A 58 13.56 -8.38 -7.56
CA ALA A 58 12.92 -9.20 -6.53
C ALA A 58 12.58 -10.59 -7.07
N GLU A 59 12.00 -10.66 -8.27
CA GLU A 59 11.68 -11.93 -8.92
C GLU A 59 12.93 -12.74 -9.29
N GLU A 60 13.93 -12.10 -9.90
CA GLU A 60 15.19 -12.73 -10.29
C GLU A 60 15.97 -13.32 -9.11
N THR A 61 15.79 -12.77 -7.92
CA THR A 61 16.50 -13.18 -6.70
C THR A 61 15.73 -14.19 -5.85
N GLY A 62 14.57 -14.68 -6.32
CA GLY A 62 13.74 -15.64 -5.60
C GLY A 62 12.84 -14.99 -4.54
N GLY A 63 12.69 -13.67 -4.59
CA GLY A 63 11.76 -12.89 -3.79
C GLY A 63 10.33 -12.87 -4.34
N CYS A 64 9.55 -11.90 -3.87
CA CYS A 64 8.18 -11.71 -4.37
C CYS A 64 7.86 -10.24 -4.65
N VAL A 65 6.95 -10.02 -5.60
CA VAL A 65 6.35 -8.72 -5.89
C VAL A 65 4.87 -8.81 -5.59
N SER A 66 4.39 -8.07 -4.59
CA SER A 66 3.02 -8.22 -4.12
C SER A 66 2.49 -7.01 -3.33
N ASP A 67 1.28 -7.12 -2.77
CA ASP A 67 0.74 -6.13 -1.85
C ASP A 67 1.34 -6.29 -0.44
N SER A 68 1.12 -5.30 0.42
CA SER A 68 1.72 -5.24 1.77
C SER A 68 1.51 -6.52 2.59
N LEU A 69 0.33 -7.13 2.51
CA LEU A 69 -0.01 -8.30 3.31
C LEU A 69 0.69 -9.56 2.79
N GLU A 70 0.68 -9.76 1.48
CA GLU A 70 1.37 -10.89 0.87
C GLU A 70 2.89 -10.80 1.07
N MET A 71 3.48 -9.61 0.98
CA MET A 71 4.91 -9.40 1.26
C MET A 71 5.26 -9.82 2.68
N ALA A 72 4.48 -9.39 3.69
CA ALA A 72 4.75 -9.72 5.08
C ALA A 72 4.55 -11.23 5.35
N ARG A 73 3.50 -11.83 4.77
CA ARG A 73 3.24 -13.28 4.85
C ARG A 73 4.35 -14.10 4.20
N PHE A 74 4.78 -13.72 3.00
CA PHE A 74 5.89 -14.37 2.30
C PHE A 74 7.17 -14.27 3.15
N GLY A 75 7.50 -13.06 3.63
CA GLY A 75 8.68 -12.81 4.44
C GLY A 75 8.72 -13.64 5.71
N SER A 76 7.61 -13.71 6.45
CA SER A 76 7.49 -14.52 7.68
C SER A 76 7.70 -16.02 7.41
N ASN A 77 7.11 -16.55 6.34
CA ASN A 77 7.22 -17.98 5.98
C ASN A 77 8.54 -18.35 5.27
N HIS A 78 9.33 -17.38 4.81
CA HIS A 78 10.56 -17.65 4.08
C HIS A 78 11.69 -18.09 5.03
N ALA A 79 12.54 -19.01 4.58
CA ALA A 79 13.64 -19.57 5.39
C ALA A 79 14.80 -18.60 5.64
N ALA A 80 14.86 -17.49 4.90
CA ALA A 80 15.86 -16.44 5.05
C ALA A 80 15.80 -15.83 6.46
N THR A 81 16.97 -15.57 7.06
CA THR A 81 17.08 -14.89 8.36
C THR A 81 16.96 -13.38 8.25
N THR A 82 17.12 -12.85 7.03
CA THR A 82 16.99 -11.43 6.73
C THR A 82 15.92 -11.21 5.65
N LEU A 83 15.09 -10.20 5.85
CA LEU A 83 14.07 -9.79 4.90
C LEU A 83 14.35 -8.34 4.50
N LEU A 84 14.58 -8.09 3.22
CA LEU A 84 14.66 -6.73 2.69
C LEU A 84 13.31 -6.34 2.07
N VAL A 85 12.66 -5.36 2.69
CA VAL A 85 11.35 -4.84 2.26
C VAL A 85 11.57 -3.59 1.40
N ALA A 86 11.46 -3.73 0.08
CA ALA A 86 11.41 -2.61 -0.85
C ALA A 86 9.96 -2.06 -0.90
N GLY A 87 9.71 -1.06 -0.06
CA GLY A 87 8.39 -0.47 0.17
C GLY A 87 8.48 0.77 1.05
N VAL A 88 7.48 0.97 1.91
CA VAL A 88 7.43 2.10 2.85
C VAL A 88 7.38 1.62 4.30
N ARG A 89 7.65 2.50 5.26
CA ARG A 89 8.04 2.18 6.63
C ARG A 89 7.05 1.26 7.34
N PHE A 90 5.76 1.59 7.29
CA PHE A 90 4.73 0.75 7.91
C PHE A 90 4.72 -0.70 7.37
N MET A 91 5.17 -0.93 6.13
CA MET A 91 5.28 -2.28 5.55
C MET A 91 6.44 -3.04 6.19
N GLY A 92 7.58 -2.36 6.38
CA GLY A 92 8.71 -2.89 7.15
C GLY A 92 8.34 -3.18 8.61
N GLU A 93 7.61 -2.27 9.26
CA GLU A 93 7.09 -2.47 10.63
C GLU A 93 6.14 -3.67 10.69
N THR A 94 5.23 -3.80 9.73
CA THR A 94 4.31 -4.95 9.65
C THR A 94 5.07 -6.27 9.48
N ALA A 95 6.11 -6.29 8.63
CA ALA A 95 6.98 -7.45 8.49
C ALA A 95 7.72 -7.77 9.79
N LYS A 96 8.27 -6.77 10.48
CA LYS A 96 8.95 -6.98 11.77
C LYS A 96 8.01 -7.47 12.87
N ILE A 97 6.76 -7.01 12.88
CA ILE A 97 5.73 -7.50 13.82
C ILE A 97 5.43 -8.99 13.61
N LEU A 98 5.35 -9.42 12.34
CA LEU A 98 5.01 -10.79 11.95
C LEU A 98 6.21 -11.76 11.90
N SER A 99 7.44 -11.25 11.95
CA SER A 99 8.67 -12.05 12.04
C SER A 99 9.68 -11.38 12.97
N PRO A 100 9.41 -11.35 14.29
CA PRO A 100 10.25 -10.66 15.28
C PRO A 100 11.69 -11.19 15.30
N GLU A 101 11.87 -12.47 14.97
CA GLU A 101 13.17 -13.16 14.95
C GLU A 101 14.05 -12.81 13.75
N LYS A 102 13.47 -12.24 12.68
CA LYS A 102 14.21 -11.87 11.47
C LYS A 102 14.78 -10.46 11.58
N THR A 103 15.93 -10.26 10.93
CA THR A 103 16.41 -8.91 10.61
C THR A 103 15.57 -8.37 9.45
N VAL A 104 14.83 -7.29 9.67
CA VAL A 104 14.00 -6.66 8.64
C VAL A 104 14.66 -5.36 8.21
N LEU A 105 15.13 -5.31 6.96
CA LEU A 105 15.81 -4.16 6.39
C LEU A 105 14.90 -3.43 5.42
N MET A 106 15.09 -2.12 5.30
CA MET A 106 14.52 -1.31 4.22
C MET A 106 15.62 -0.54 3.49
N PRO A 107 15.46 -0.26 2.18
CA PRO A 107 16.40 0.59 1.45
C PRO A 107 16.64 1.94 2.13
N THR A 108 15.62 2.50 2.77
CA THR A 108 15.74 3.64 3.68
C THR A 108 14.55 3.67 4.63
N LEU A 109 14.81 4.01 5.90
CA LEU A 109 13.76 4.19 6.91
C LEU A 109 12.96 5.48 6.71
N GLN A 110 13.38 6.36 5.80
CA GLN A 110 12.68 7.60 5.45
C GLN A 110 11.61 7.42 4.36
N ALA A 111 11.45 6.20 3.81
CA ALA A 111 10.39 5.89 2.87
C ALA A 111 9.06 5.78 3.62
N GLU A 112 8.41 6.92 3.88
CA GLU A 112 7.17 7.02 4.65
C GLU A 112 5.91 6.90 3.76
N CYS A 113 4.72 7.11 4.33
CA CYS A 113 3.45 7.14 3.60
C CYS A 113 2.58 8.32 4.06
N SER A 114 1.95 9.06 3.15
CA SER A 114 1.10 10.21 3.52
C SER A 114 -0.08 9.82 4.41
N LEU A 115 -0.58 8.59 4.28
CA LEU A 115 -1.64 8.04 5.11
C LEU A 115 -1.19 7.80 6.55
N ASP A 116 0.04 7.30 6.71
CA ASP A 116 0.63 7.07 8.02
C ASP A 116 0.99 8.41 8.69
N LEU A 117 1.72 9.28 7.98
CA LEU A 117 2.06 10.62 8.45
C LEU A 117 0.82 11.48 8.74
N GLY A 118 -0.26 11.26 8.00
CA GLY A 118 -1.55 11.93 8.18
C GLY A 118 -2.39 11.36 9.32
N CYS A 119 -1.91 10.38 10.07
CA CYS A 119 -2.60 9.76 11.21
C CYS A 119 -1.65 9.60 12.41
N PRO A 120 -1.19 10.70 13.02
CA PRO A 120 -0.27 10.59 14.15
C PRO A 120 -0.98 10.01 15.38
N ILE A 121 -0.25 9.21 16.15
CA ILE A 121 -0.84 8.36 17.20
C ILE A 121 -1.53 9.14 18.33
N GLU A 122 -1.00 10.30 18.73
CA GLU A 122 -1.56 11.07 19.85
C GLU A 122 -2.94 11.65 19.47
N GLU A 123 -3.04 12.27 18.31
CA GLU A 123 -4.27 12.83 17.76
C GLU A 123 -5.27 11.72 17.41
N PHE A 124 -4.82 10.60 16.87
CA PHE A 124 -5.68 9.46 16.57
C PHE A 124 -6.22 8.81 17.86
N SER A 125 -5.41 8.71 18.91
CA SER A 125 -5.85 8.19 20.20
C SER A 125 -6.91 9.09 20.83
N ALA A 126 -6.68 10.41 20.82
CA ALA A 126 -7.67 11.38 21.30
C ALA A 126 -8.98 11.34 20.50
N PHE A 127 -8.92 11.09 19.19
CA PHE A 127 -10.10 10.89 18.35
C PHE A 127 -10.85 9.62 18.73
N CYS A 128 -10.15 8.51 18.96
CA CYS A 128 -10.79 7.27 19.41
C CYS A 128 -11.41 7.42 20.81
N ASP A 129 -10.73 8.09 21.73
CA ASP A 129 -11.19 8.27 23.12
C ASP A 129 -12.42 9.20 23.21
N ALA A 130 -12.61 10.07 22.23
CA ALA A 130 -13.82 10.88 22.10
C ALA A 130 -15.05 10.07 21.64
N HIS A 131 -14.84 8.85 21.13
CA HIS A 131 -15.87 7.97 20.59
C HIS A 131 -15.70 6.52 21.10
N PRO A 132 -15.77 6.29 22.43
CA PRO A 132 -15.47 4.99 23.03
C PRO A 132 -16.52 3.90 22.74
N ASP A 133 -17.66 4.25 22.14
CA ASP A 133 -18.73 3.33 21.75
C ASP A 133 -18.51 2.69 20.38
N ARG A 134 -17.36 2.93 19.73
CA ARG A 134 -17.07 2.48 18.37
C ARG A 134 -15.89 1.51 18.33
N THR A 135 -16.03 0.45 17.53
CA THR A 135 -14.95 -0.46 17.17
C THR A 135 -13.96 0.25 16.23
N VAL A 136 -12.67 0.21 16.56
CA VAL A 136 -11.62 0.91 15.81
C VAL A 136 -11.04 0.02 14.72
N VAL A 137 -11.28 0.38 13.45
CA VAL A 137 -10.74 -0.29 12.28
C VAL A 137 -9.74 0.62 11.58
N VAL A 138 -8.49 0.17 11.47
CA VAL A 138 -7.43 0.91 10.77
C VAL A 138 -6.96 0.16 9.54
N TYR A 139 -6.77 0.89 8.46
CA TYR A 139 -6.11 0.39 7.27
C TYR A 139 -4.63 0.08 7.57
N ALA A 140 -4.08 -0.94 6.92
CA ALA A 140 -2.70 -1.39 7.12
C ALA A 140 -1.66 -0.29 6.88
N ASN A 141 -2.01 0.75 6.11
CA ASN A 141 -1.19 1.92 5.78
C ASN A 141 -1.12 2.93 6.94
N THR A 142 -0.73 2.45 8.12
CA THR A 142 -0.61 3.17 9.39
C THR A 142 0.57 2.64 10.20
N SER A 143 1.14 3.42 11.09
CA SER A 143 2.27 3.01 11.93
C SER A 143 1.93 1.84 12.86
N ALA A 144 2.95 1.15 13.37
CA ALA A 144 2.79 0.14 14.43
C ALA A 144 2.02 0.68 15.65
N ALA A 145 2.23 1.94 16.03
CA ALA A 145 1.54 2.60 17.14
C ALA A 145 0.03 2.72 16.90
N VAL A 146 -0.37 3.16 15.70
CA VAL A 146 -1.79 3.24 15.31
C VAL A 146 -2.42 1.86 15.23
N LYS A 147 -1.70 0.86 14.69
CA LYS A 147 -2.15 -0.54 14.71
C LYS A 147 -2.39 -1.03 16.13
N ALA A 148 -1.49 -0.76 17.07
CA ALA A 148 -1.63 -1.17 18.47
C ALA A 148 -2.84 -0.54 19.19
N ARG A 149 -3.30 0.64 18.74
CA ARG A 149 -4.49 1.31 19.27
C ARG A 149 -5.81 0.76 18.70
N ALA A 150 -5.76 0.00 17.61
CA ALA A 150 -6.93 -0.46 16.88
C ALA A 150 -7.46 -1.82 17.33
N ASP A 151 -8.75 -2.05 17.12
CA ASP A 151 -9.37 -3.37 17.30
C ASP A 151 -9.13 -4.27 16.09
N TRP A 152 -9.07 -3.69 14.89
CA TRP A 152 -8.86 -4.40 13.64
C TRP A 152 -7.88 -3.65 12.74
N VAL A 153 -6.99 -4.41 12.10
CA VAL A 153 -6.29 -3.94 10.90
C VAL A 153 -7.03 -4.48 9.68
N VAL A 154 -7.00 -3.75 8.57
CA VAL A 154 -7.59 -4.21 7.30
C VAL A 154 -6.73 -3.83 6.12
N THR A 155 -6.91 -4.49 4.97
CA THR A 155 -6.37 -4.05 3.68
C THR A 155 -7.51 -3.68 2.74
N SER A 156 -7.23 -2.93 1.67
CA SER A 156 -8.24 -2.56 0.67
C SER A 156 -8.92 -3.76 0.01
N SER A 157 -8.28 -4.94 0.03
CA SER A 157 -8.82 -6.18 -0.56
C SER A 157 -9.89 -6.88 0.26
N ILE A 158 -10.05 -6.56 1.55
CA ILE A 158 -11.04 -7.18 2.46
C ILE A 158 -11.83 -6.11 3.25
N ALA A 159 -11.67 -4.84 2.91
CA ALA A 159 -12.20 -3.73 3.69
C ALA A 159 -13.73 -3.71 3.70
N VAL A 160 -14.37 -3.96 2.55
CA VAL A 160 -15.83 -3.98 2.47
C VAL A 160 -16.38 -5.15 3.26
N GLU A 161 -15.83 -6.35 3.05
CA GLU A 161 -16.27 -7.59 3.70
C GLU A 161 -16.12 -7.54 5.22
N LEU A 162 -15.03 -6.95 5.72
CA LEU A 162 -14.84 -6.78 7.17
C LEU A 162 -15.86 -5.80 7.76
N ILE A 163 -16.11 -4.69 7.08
CA ILE A 163 -17.04 -3.66 7.56
C ILE A 163 -18.48 -4.18 7.53
N GLU A 164 -18.88 -4.90 6.47
CA GLU A 164 -20.18 -5.59 6.41
C GLU A 164 -20.32 -6.62 7.54
N HIS A 165 -19.26 -7.37 7.84
CA HIS A 165 -19.27 -8.32 8.94
C HIS A 165 -19.48 -7.61 10.29
N LEU A 166 -18.73 -6.55 10.59
CA LEU A 166 -18.87 -5.80 11.85
C LEU A 166 -20.25 -5.13 11.95
N ASP A 167 -20.75 -4.55 10.86
CA ASP A 167 -22.09 -3.97 10.81
C ASP A 167 -23.18 -5.02 11.08
N SER A 168 -23.02 -6.25 10.56
CA SER A 168 -23.94 -7.35 10.84
C SER A 168 -23.99 -7.76 12.33
N LEU A 169 -22.95 -7.40 13.10
CA LEU A 169 -22.89 -7.58 14.55
C LEU A 169 -23.45 -6.38 15.33
N GLY A 170 -23.88 -5.32 14.63
CA GLY A 170 -24.38 -4.08 15.24
C GLY A 170 -23.28 -3.13 15.72
N GLU A 171 -22.04 -3.32 15.27
CA GLU A 171 -20.90 -2.49 15.64
C GLU A 171 -20.96 -1.13 14.93
N LYS A 172 -20.73 -0.04 15.66
CA LYS A 172 -20.40 1.26 15.06
C LYS A 172 -18.90 1.35 14.88
N ILE A 173 -18.45 1.98 13.81
CA ILE A 173 -17.05 1.88 13.40
C ILE A 173 -16.37 3.25 13.45
N ILE A 174 -15.14 3.29 13.94
CA ILE A 174 -14.14 4.30 13.59
C ILE A 174 -13.29 3.73 12.46
N TRP A 175 -13.10 4.53 11.40
CA TRP A 175 -12.26 4.19 10.27
C TRP A 175 -11.08 5.14 10.13
N ALA A 176 -9.87 4.61 9.92
CA ALA A 176 -8.69 5.42 9.62
C ALA A 176 -7.70 4.69 8.69
N PRO A 177 -6.76 5.42 8.04
CA PRO A 177 -6.66 6.87 8.02
C PRO A 177 -7.23 7.48 6.73
N ASP A 178 -7.52 6.66 5.71
CA ASP A 178 -7.90 7.15 4.39
C ASP A 178 -9.41 7.42 4.30
N ARG A 179 -9.77 8.70 4.11
CA ARG A 179 -11.17 9.14 4.03
C ARG A 179 -11.90 8.62 2.80
N HIS A 180 -11.20 8.39 1.67
CA HIS A 180 -11.82 7.97 0.41
C HIS A 180 -12.21 6.50 0.47
N LEU A 181 -11.30 5.66 0.93
CA LEU A 181 -11.59 4.26 1.23
C LEU A 181 -12.64 4.14 2.33
N GLY A 182 -12.58 4.99 3.36
CA GLY A 182 -13.61 5.09 4.40
C GLY A 182 -15.00 5.39 3.83
N HIS A 183 -15.09 6.38 2.94
CA HIS A 183 -16.33 6.70 2.24
C HIS A 183 -16.80 5.55 1.34
N TYR A 184 -15.88 4.93 0.59
CA TYR A 184 -16.17 3.79 -0.27
C TYR A 184 -16.76 2.62 0.52
N VAL A 185 -16.14 2.22 1.65
CA VAL A 185 -16.67 1.13 2.47
C VAL A 185 -18.02 1.50 3.09
N THR A 186 -18.19 2.76 3.51
CA THR A 186 -19.46 3.26 4.08
C THR A 186 -20.59 3.16 3.05
N GLN A 187 -20.35 3.56 1.80
CA GLN A 187 -21.34 3.45 0.74
C GLN A 187 -21.68 2.01 0.38
N LYS A 188 -20.68 1.10 0.39
CA LYS A 188 -20.87 -0.30 0.01
C LYS A 188 -21.61 -1.09 1.08
N SER A 189 -21.27 -0.90 2.35
CA SER A 189 -21.88 -1.64 3.46
C SER A 189 -23.16 -1.01 4.00
N GLY A 190 -23.28 0.32 3.95
CA GLY A 190 -24.34 1.06 4.63
C GLY A 190 -24.10 1.26 6.13
N ALA A 191 -22.93 0.87 6.64
CA ALA A 191 -22.59 0.90 8.07
C ALA A 191 -22.42 2.31 8.66
N ASP A 192 -22.58 2.44 9.98
CA ASP A 192 -22.26 3.67 10.73
C ASP A 192 -20.74 3.81 10.92
N VAL A 193 -20.09 4.51 9.98
CA VAL A 193 -18.65 4.74 9.96
C VAL A 193 -18.30 6.20 10.25
N LEU A 194 -17.46 6.41 11.26
CA LEU A 194 -16.83 7.69 11.59
C LEU A 194 -15.39 7.72 11.05
N CYS A 195 -15.14 8.50 10.01
CA CYS A 195 -13.84 8.52 9.32
C CYS A 195 -12.86 9.57 9.85
N TRP A 196 -11.63 9.14 10.09
CA TRP A 196 -10.43 10.00 10.08
C TRP A 196 -10.23 10.61 8.68
N GLN A 197 -9.64 11.81 8.60
CA GLN A 197 -9.67 12.65 7.40
C GLN A 197 -8.36 12.68 6.58
N GLY A 198 -7.47 11.71 6.79
CA GLY A 198 -6.27 11.53 5.98
C GLY A 198 -6.58 11.10 4.54
N ALA A 199 -5.59 11.22 3.64
CA ALA A 199 -5.73 10.78 2.26
C ALA A 199 -4.37 10.41 1.63
N CYS A 200 -4.40 9.53 0.64
CA CYS A 200 -3.25 9.23 -0.19
C CYS A 200 -2.98 10.39 -1.17
N ILE A 201 -1.79 10.99 -1.11
CA ILE A 201 -1.40 12.08 -2.00
C ILE A 201 -1.32 11.68 -3.48
N VAL A 202 -1.28 10.38 -3.78
CA VAL A 202 -1.24 9.85 -5.15
C VAL A 202 -2.65 9.77 -5.71
N HIS A 203 -3.55 9.10 -4.99
CA HIS A 203 -4.92 8.86 -5.45
C HIS A 203 -5.82 10.10 -5.35
N ASP A 204 -5.56 11.01 -4.41
CA ASP A 204 -6.30 12.28 -4.27
C ASP A 204 -6.05 13.24 -5.46
N GLU A 205 -5.02 13.00 -6.27
CA GLU A 205 -4.67 13.85 -7.42
C GLU A 205 -5.48 13.57 -8.69
N PHE A 206 -6.16 12.43 -8.81
CA PHE A 206 -6.93 12.10 -10.01
C PHE A 206 -8.06 13.13 -10.26
N LYS A 207 -8.25 13.54 -11.52
CA LYS A 207 -9.22 14.57 -11.89
C LYS A 207 -10.32 14.04 -12.81
N THR A 208 -11.57 14.17 -12.35
CA THR A 208 -12.77 13.67 -13.04
C THR A 208 -12.88 14.20 -14.47
N GLN A 209 -12.68 15.49 -14.69
CA GLN A 209 -12.75 16.08 -16.04
C GLN A 209 -11.66 15.53 -16.97
N ALA A 210 -10.45 15.33 -16.46
CA ALA A 210 -9.35 14.80 -17.27
C ALA A 210 -9.60 13.32 -17.61
N LEU A 211 -10.06 12.52 -16.64
CA LEU A 211 -10.44 11.12 -16.86
C LEU A 211 -11.61 11.01 -17.84
N GLN A 212 -12.64 11.86 -17.74
CA GLN A 212 -13.75 11.91 -18.70
C GLN A 212 -13.26 12.22 -20.12
N ARG A 213 -12.34 13.18 -20.29
CA ARG A 213 -11.73 13.47 -21.60
C ARG A 213 -10.97 12.26 -22.12
N MET A 214 -10.22 11.56 -21.26
CA MET A 214 -9.49 10.36 -21.66
C MET A 214 -10.44 9.21 -22.06
N LYS A 215 -11.54 8.98 -21.33
CA LYS A 215 -12.58 8.02 -21.73
C LYS A 215 -13.18 8.36 -23.10
N ALA A 216 -13.35 9.65 -23.42
CA ALA A 216 -13.81 10.07 -24.75
C ALA A 216 -12.78 9.80 -25.87
N LEU A 217 -11.48 9.81 -25.55
CA LEU A 217 -10.41 9.45 -26.50
C LEU A 217 -10.27 7.93 -26.67
N TYR A 218 -10.56 7.16 -25.62
CA TYR A 218 -10.49 5.70 -25.60
C TYR A 218 -11.85 5.11 -25.19
N PRO A 219 -12.87 5.18 -26.06
CA PRO A 219 -14.25 4.79 -25.71
C PRO A 219 -14.42 3.30 -25.40
N ASP A 220 -13.52 2.45 -25.91
CA ASP A 220 -13.53 0.99 -25.68
C ASP A 220 -12.65 0.57 -24.50
N ALA A 221 -12.02 1.53 -23.79
CA ALA A 221 -11.17 1.23 -22.65
C ALA A 221 -11.98 1.06 -21.36
N ALA A 222 -11.69 0.00 -20.62
CA ALA A 222 -12.18 -0.13 -19.25
C ALA A 222 -11.43 0.80 -18.30
N VAL A 223 -12.09 1.30 -17.26
CA VAL A 223 -11.50 2.14 -16.23
C VAL A 223 -11.35 1.35 -14.93
N LEU A 224 -10.11 1.21 -14.48
CA LEU A 224 -9.74 0.49 -13.26
C LEU A 224 -9.30 1.50 -12.20
N VAL A 225 -9.99 1.59 -11.06
CA VAL A 225 -9.76 2.62 -10.04
C VAL A 225 -9.44 2.02 -8.68
N HIS A 226 -8.42 2.55 -8.00
CA HIS A 226 -8.17 2.21 -6.61
C HIS A 226 -9.15 2.96 -5.68
N PRO A 227 -9.73 2.33 -4.64
CA PRO A 227 -10.75 2.95 -3.77
C PRO A 227 -10.23 4.07 -2.86
N GLU A 228 -8.92 4.32 -2.84
CA GLU A 228 -8.32 5.53 -2.24
C GLU A 228 -8.54 6.80 -3.10
N SER A 229 -9.18 6.68 -4.27
CA SER A 229 -9.46 7.80 -5.16
C SER A 229 -10.75 8.53 -4.74
N PRO A 230 -10.88 9.84 -5.05
CA PRO A 230 -12.12 10.58 -4.81
C PRO A 230 -13.34 9.90 -5.45
N GLN A 231 -14.51 10.01 -4.81
CA GLN A 231 -15.74 9.34 -5.27
C GLN A 231 -16.06 9.62 -6.74
N ALA A 232 -15.87 10.86 -7.21
CA ALA A 232 -16.12 11.22 -8.60
C ALA A 232 -15.19 10.53 -9.62
N ILE A 233 -14.08 9.93 -9.18
CA ILE A 233 -13.22 9.05 -9.99
C ILE A 233 -13.75 7.62 -9.91
N VAL A 234 -14.08 7.15 -8.72
CA VAL A 234 -14.67 5.83 -8.46
C VAL A 234 -15.96 5.62 -9.28
N ASP A 235 -16.81 6.64 -9.39
CA ASP A 235 -18.06 6.61 -10.17
C ASP A 235 -17.85 6.39 -11.68
N LEU A 236 -16.63 6.61 -12.18
CA LEU A 236 -16.27 6.42 -13.59
C LEU A 236 -15.70 5.03 -13.88
N ALA A 237 -15.50 4.21 -12.84
CA ALA A 237 -14.80 2.93 -12.91
C ALA A 237 -15.68 1.80 -13.44
N ASP A 238 -15.08 0.92 -14.25
CA ASP A 238 -15.63 -0.38 -14.61
C ASP A 238 -15.23 -1.46 -13.57
N ALA A 239 -14.11 -1.26 -12.87
CA ALA A 239 -13.77 -2.04 -11.68
C ALA A 239 -13.06 -1.18 -10.61
N VAL A 240 -13.38 -1.45 -9.35
CA VAL A 240 -12.79 -0.79 -8.18
C VAL A 240 -12.18 -1.84 -7.27
N GLY A 241 -10.95 -1.65 -6.81
CA GLY A 241 -10.33 -2.60 -5.89
C GLY A 241 -8.88 -2.30 -5.53
N SER A 242 -8.31 -3.15 -4.66
CA SER A 242 -6.89 -3.17 -4.33
C SER A 242 -6.02 -3.42 -5.56
N THR A 243 -4.72 -3.15 -5.47
CA THR A 243 -3.75 -3.42 -6.54
C THR A 243 -3.87 -4.84 -7.11
N SER A 244 -3.97 -5.85 -6.25
CA SER A 244 -4.12 -7.24 -6.66
C SER A 244 -5.49 -7.52 -7.30
N GLN A 245 -6.56 -6.89 -6.82
CA GLN A 245 -7.90 -6.98 -7.43
C GLN A 245 -7.96 -6.28 -8.79
N LEU A 246 -7.28 -5.15 -8.99
CA LEU A 246 -7.19 -4.46 -10.27
C LEU A 246 -6.42 -5.30 -11.31
N ILE A 247 -5.34 -5.97 -10.91
CA ILE A 247 -4.62 -6.92 -11.79
C ILE A 247 -5.55 -8.09 -12.19
N GLN A 248 -6.36 -8.62 -11.28
CA GLN A 248 -7.33 -9.67 -11.64
C GLN A 248 -8.47 -9.13 -12.52
N ALA A 249 -8.97 -7.92 -12.26
CA ALA A 249 -9.96 -7.25 -13.09
C ALA A 249 -9.43 -7.04 -14.52
N ALA A 250 -8.16 -6.67 -14.66
CA ALA A 250 -7.53 -6.54 -15.97
C ALA A 250 -7.55 -7.86 -16.77
N LYS A 251 -7.36 -9.00 -16.10
CA LYS A 251 -7.44 -10.31 -16.73
C LYS A 251 -8.86 -10.73 -17.09
N SER A 252 -9.84 -10.41 -16.25
CA SER A 252 -11.23 -10.87 -16.42
C SER A 252 -12.05 -10.01 -17.37
N LEU A 253 -11.81 -8.70 -17.42
CA LEU A 253 -12.56 -7.80 -18.29
C LEU A 253 -12.23 -8.09 -19.76
N PRO A 254 -13.21 -8.01 -20.68
CA PRO A 254 -12.99 -8.33 -22.10
C PRO A 254 -12.28 -7.21 -22.89
N HIS A 255 -12.12 -6.03 -22.30
CA HIS A 255 -11.64 -4.84 -22.99
C HIS A 255 -10.15 -4.97 -23.40
N PRO A 256 -9.78 -4.56 -24.63
CA PRO A 256 -8.40 -4.59 -25.12
C PRO A 256 -7.55 -3.44 -24.57
N GLN A 257 -8.19 -2.34 -24.18
CA GLN A 257 -7.56 -1.15 -23.60
C GLN A 257 -8.05 -0.95 -22.16
N MET A 258 -7.18 -0.43 -21.30
CA MET A 258 -7.54 -0.13 -19.90
C MET A 258 -6.90 1.16 -19.41
N ILE A 259 -7.70 2.05 -18.86
CA ILE A 259 -7.26 3.24 -18.14
C ILE A 259 -7.14 2.88 -16.66
N VAL A 260 -5.95 3.00 -16.09
CA VAL A 260 -5.65 2.57 -14.72
C VAL A 260 -5.38 3.79 -13.84
N ALA A 261 -6.27 4.03 -12.88
CA ALA A 261 -6.20 5.11 -11.90
C ALA A 261 -5.68 4.58 -10.55
N THR A 262 -4.37 4.38 -10.51
CA THR A 262 -3.60 4.06 -9.29
C THR A 262 -2.14 4.46 -9.51
N ASP A 263 -1.24 4.10 -8.60
CA ASP A 263 0.19 4.34 -8.79
C ASP A 263 0.75 3.57 -10.00
N ARG A 264 1.55 4.27 -10.81
CA ARG A 264 2.13 3.77 -12.07
C ARG A 264 2.98 2.50 -11.91
N GLY A 265 3.58 2.24 -10.75
CA GLY A 265 4.41 1.04 -10.57
C GLY A 265 3.66 -0.26 -10.85
N ILE A 266 2.33 -0.27 -10.68
CA ILE A 266 1.47 -1.44 -10.97
C ILE A 266 1.63 -1.95 -12.40
N PHE A 267 1.97 -1.08 -13.35
CA PHE A 267 2.01 -1.40 -14.78
C PHE A 267 2.99 -2.51 -15.10
N TYR A 268 4.10 -2.64 -14.35
CA TYR A 268 5.04 -3.75 -14.56
C TYR A 268 4.35 -5.10 -14.38
N LYS A 269 3.66 -5.29 -13.25
CA LYS A 269 2.94 -6.54 -12.96
C LYS A 269 1.67 -6.71 -13.76
N MET A 270 0.94 -5.62 -13.99
CA MET A 270 -0.28 -5.68 -14.78
C MET A 270 0.02 -6.05 -16.23
N GLN A 271 1.05 -5.46 -16.86
CA GLN A 271 1.42 -5.78 -18.23
C GLN A 271 1.90 -7.23 -18.38
N GLN A 272 2.62 -7.78 -17.39
CA GLN A 272 2.95 -9.21 -17.37
C GLN A 272 1.71 -10.11 -17.32
N ALA A 273 0.67 -9.68 -16.58
CA ALA A 273 -0.57 -10.44 -16.43
C ALA A 273 -1.48 -10.37 -17.66
N VAL A 274 -1.40 -9.30 -18.44
CA VAL A 274 -2.19 -9.06 -19.65
C VAL A 274 -1.31 -8.56 -20.81
N PRO A 275 -0.40 -9.40 -21.35
CA PRO A 275 0.60 -8.96 -22.33
C PRO A 275 -0.01 -8.41 -23.63
N ASP A 276 -1.21 -8.87 -23.99
CA ASP A 276 -1.90 -8.49 -25.23
C ASP A 276 -2.79 -7.24 -25.08
N LYS A 277 -2.84 -6.64 -23.89
CA LYS A 277 -3.69 -5.47 -23.61
C LYS A 277 -2.87 -4.18 -23.52
N GLU A 278 -3.48 -3.10 -23.99
CA GLU A 278 -2.92 -1.76 -23.86
C GLU A 278 -3.33 -1.15 -22.53
N LEU A 279 -2.36 -0.83 -21.69
CA LEU A 279 -2.56 -0.19 -20.40
C LEU A 279 -2.22 1.29 -20.51
N LEU A 280 -3.13 2.15 -20.05
CA LEU A 280 -3.05 3.59 -20.13
C LEU A 280 -3.12 4.18 -18.72
N GLU A 281 -2.22 5.12 -18.41
CA GLU A 281 -2.19 5.80 -17.11
C GLU A 281 -3.29 6.85 -17.01
N ALA A 282 -4.09 6.81 -15.94
CA ALA A 282 -5.11 7.83 -15.73
C ALA A 282 -4.50 9.21 -15.43
N PRO A 283 -5.12 10.30 -15.88
CA PRO A 283 -4.55 11.64 -15.74
C PRO A 283 -4.70 12.19 -14.31
N THR A 284 -3.65 12.82 -13.81
CA THR A 284 -3.57 13.48 -12.50
C THR A 284 -3.56 15.00 -12.60
N ALA A 285 -3.61 15.68 -11.46
CA ALA A 285 -3.55 17.13 -11.39
C ALA A 285 -2.19 17.66 -11.86
N GLY A 286 -2.17 18.45 -12.94
CA GLY A 286 -0.98 19.13 -13.43
C GLY A 286 -0.28 18.35 -14.54
N GLU A 287 -0.31 18.88 -15.75
CA GLU A 287 0.67 18.52 -16.77
C GLU A 287 1.93 19.36 -16.50
N GLY A 288 3.07 18.71 -16.24
CA GLY A 288 4.35 19.39 -16.03
C GLY A 288 4.65 19.76 -14.58
N ALA A 289 4.97 21.04 -14.31
CA ALA A 289 5.65 21.49 -13.08
C ALA A 289 4.75 21.68 -11.84
N THR A 290 3.42 21.53 -11.95
CA THR A 290 2.47 21.76 -10.85
C THR A 290 1.92 20.48 -10.21
N CYS A 291 2.30 19.34 -10.76
CA CYS A 291 1.91 18.01 -10.30
C CYS A 291 2.71 17.61 -9.05
N ARG A 292 2.06 17.18 -7.96
CA ARG A 292 2.80 16.81 -6.73
C ARG A 292 3.29 15.37 -6.79
N SER A 293 2.49 14.45 -7.31
CA SER A 293 2.88 13.03 -7.44
C SER A 293 2.86 12.51 -8.87
N CYS A 294 1.95 12.97 -9.73
CA CYS A 294 1.79 12.45 -11.10
C CYS A 294 1.55 10.94 -11.12
N ALA A 295 0.68 10.46 -10.22
CA ALA A 295 0.42 9.04 -10.01
C ALA A 295 1.69 8.23 -9.65
N HIS A 296 2.68 8.91 -9.06
CA HIS A 296 3.94 8.31 -8.62
C HIS A 296 4.21 8.64 -7.16
N CYS A 297 4.18 7.62 -6.31
CA CYS A 297 4.49 7.77 -4.90
C CYS A 297 5.98 8.12 -4.72
N PRO A 298 6.30 9.32 -4.19
CA PRO A 298 7.68 9.77 -4.08
C PRO A 298 8.47 8.97 -3.04
N TRP A 299 7.80 8.37 -2.05
CA TRP A 299 8.45 7.48 -1.09
C TRP A 299 8.68 6.07 -1.64
N MET A 300 7.79 5.55 -2.49
CA MET A 300 8.05 4.28 -3.18
C MET A 300 9.27 4.39 -4.09
N ALA A 301 9.48 5.56 -4.72
CA ALA A 301 10.66 5.85 -5.54
C ALA A 301 12.00 5.78 -4.78
N MET A 302 11.99 5.92 -3.45
CA MET A 302 13.21 5.87 -2.63
C MET A 302 13.84 4.47 -2.58
N ASN A 303 13.14 3.43 -3.03
CA ASN A 303 13.59 2.04 -3.05
C ASN A 303 14.54 1.71 -4.21
N GLY A 304 15.40 2.64 -4.62
CA GLY A 304 16.30 2.48 -5.77
C GLY A 304 17.45 1.49 -5.53
N LEU A 305 18.08 1.01 -6.61
CA LEU A 305 19.16 0.02 -6.56
C LEU A 305 20.31 0.39 -5.61
N LYS A 306 20.77 1.64 -5.67
CA LYS A 306 21.84 2.12 -4.78
C LYS A 306 21.45 2.01 -3.30
N ALA A 307 20.24 2.46 -2.95
CA ALA A 307 19.73 2.40 -1.58
C ALA A 307 19.55 0.94 -1.09
N ILE A 308 19.09 0.03 -1.96
CA ILE A 308 19.02 -1.40 -1.64
C ILE A 308 20.43 -1.97 -1.37
N ALA A 309 21.40 -1.65 -2.22
CA ALA A 309 22.77 -2.11 -2.05
C ALA A 309 23.37 -1.59 -0.73
N GLU A 310 23.19 -0.30 -0.43
CA GLU A 310 23.63 0.34 0.82
C GLU A 310 22.98 -0.31 2.05
N ALA A 311 21.68 -0.61 2.00
CA ALA A 311 20.96 -1.31 3.07
C ALA A 311 21.52 -2.71 3.33
N LEU A 312 21.99 -3.39 2.29
CA LEU A 312 22.63 -4.69 2.37
C LEU A 312 24.14 -4.60 2.67
N GLU A 313 24.73 -3.42 2.91
CA GLU A 313 26.13 -3.25 3.29
C GLU A 313 26.29 -3.07 4.81
N SER A 314 27.51 -3.26 5.31
CA SER A 314 27.92 -2.89 6.67
C SER A 314 26.97 -3.31 7.81
N GLY A 315 26.44 -4.53 7.78
CA GLY A 315 25.48 -5.03 8.77
C GLY A 315 24.04 -4.55 8.58
N GLY A 316 23.77 -3.47 7.85
CA GLY A 316 22.42 -2.95 7.61
C GLY A 316 21.79 -2.25 8.83
N VAL A 317 22.61 -1.89 9.83
CA VAL A 317 22.15 -1.38 11.13
C VAL A 317 21.29 -0.11 10.98
N GLU A 318 21.71 0.82 10.13
CA GLU A 318 20.97 2.08 9.85
C GLU A 318 19.68 1.87 9.03
N HIS A 319 19.47 0.65 8.56
CA HIS A 319 18.37 0.27 7.67
C HIS A 319 17.41 -0.72 8.33
N GLU A 320 17.68 -1.15 9.56
CA GLU A 320 16.90 -2.14 10.26
C GLU A 320 15.66 -1.53 10.91
N ILE A 321 14.51 -2.14 10.65
CA ILE A 321 13.27 -1.84 11.35
C ILE A 321 13.32 -2.42 12.75
N GLN A 322 13.20 -1.53 13.73
CA GLN A 322 13.05 -1.88 15.13
C GLN A 322 11.63 -1.51 15.58
N VAL A 323 10.97 -2.44 16.26
CA VAL A 323 9.66 -2.23 16.91
C VAL A 323 9.82 -2.73 18.34
N ASP A 324 9.48 -1.89 19.32
CA ASP A 324 9.48 -2.28 20.73
C ASP A 324 8.59 -3.51 20.95
N GLU A 325 9.00 -4.43 21.82
CA GLU A 325 8.31 -5.71 21.99
C GLU A 325 6.88 -5.54 22.53
N THR A 326 6.65 -4.58 23.44
CA THR A 326 5.31 -4.32 23.98
C THR A 326 4.41 -3.75 22.88
N LEU A 327 4.96 -2.80 22.10
CA LEU A 327 4.25 -2.25 20.95
C LEU A 327 3.95 -3.33 19.89
N ARG A 328 4.90 -4.22 19.65
CA ARG A 328 4.79 -5.33 18.70
C ARG A 328 3.65 -6.26 19.10
N GLU A 329 3.61 -6.71 20.36
CA GLU A 329 2.56 -7.58 20.87
C GLU A 329 1.17 -6.95 20.75
N ALA A 330 1.06 -5.65 21.08
CA ALA A 330 -0.19 -4.91 20.95
C ALA A 330 -0.65 -4.79 19.48
N ALA A 331 0.26 -4.45 18.56
CA ALA A 331 -0.05 -4.35 17.12
C ALA A 331 -0.32 -5.71 16.46
N LEU A 332 0.24 -6.80 17.00
CA LEU A 332 0.05 -8.15 16.48
C LEU A 332 -1.39 -8.64 16.64
N LEU A 333 -2.09 -8.24 17.70
CA LEU A 333 -3.46 -8.66 17.96
C LEU A 333 -4.44 -8.30 16.82
N PRO A 334 -4.60 -7.02 16.42
CA PRO A 334 -5.50 -6.65 15.33
C PRO A 334 -4.98 -7.11 13.96
N LEU A 335 -3.67 -7.27 13.77
CA LEU A 335 -3.10 -7.88 12.56
C LEU A 335 -3.48 -9.37 12.44
N ASN A 336 -3.44 -10.13 13.53
CA ASN A 336 -3.85 -11.54 13.52
C ASN A 336 -5.36 -11.68 13.27
N ARG A 337 -6.18 -10.77 13.80
CA ARG A 337 -7.62 -10.73 13.49
C ARG A 337 -7.85 -10.54 11.98
N MET A 338 -7.15 -9.59 11.36
CA MET A 338 -7.17 -9.39 9.91
C MET A 338 -6.78 -10.64 9.13
N LEU A 339 -5.66 -11.27 9.50
CA LEU A 339 -5.12 -12.45 8.82
C LEU A 339 -6.08 -13.64 8.91
N SER A 340 -6.63 -13.91 10.09
CA SER A 340 -7.62 -14.96 10.31
C SER A 340 -8.89 -14.71 9.48
N PHE A 341 -9.43 -13.49 9.53
CA PHE A 341 -10.61 -13.13 8.75
C PHE A 341 -10.39 -13.28 7.24
N ALA A 342 -9.24 -12.82 6.73
CA ALA A 342 -8.87 -13.00 5.32
C ALA A 342 -8.74 -14.47 4.92
N ALA A 343 -8.25 -15.33 5.81
CA ALA A 343 -8.16 -16.77 5.57
C ALA A 343 -9.55 -17.42 5.51
N ASP A 344 -10.44 -17.06 6.43
CA ASP A 344 -11.81 -17.58 6.50
C ASP A 344 -12.63 -17.17 5.27
N LEU A 345 -12.50 -15.93 4.81
CA LEU A 345 -13.12 -15.46 3.56
C LEU A 345 -12.68 -16.31 2.37
N LYS A 346 -11.37 -16.61 2.24
CA LYS A 346 -10.86 -17.44 1.14
C LYS A 346 -11.38 -18.87 1.18
N LEU A 347 -11.59 -19.43 2.37
CA LEU A 347 -12.18 -20.76 2.52
C LEU A 347 -13.66 -20.77 2.09
N ASN A 348 -14.43 -19.75 2.49
CA ASN A 348 -15.84 -19.63 2.15
C ASN A 348 -16.05 -19.42 0.64
N VAL A 349 -15.19 -18.64 -0.02
CA VAL A 349 -15.24 -18.47 -1.49
C VAL A 349 -14.96 -19.79 -2.22
N LYS A 350 -14.03 -20.62 -1.72
CA LYS A 350 -13.73 -21.94 -2.31
C LYS A 350 -14.78 -23.00 -2.03
N GLY A 351 -15.45 -22.94 -0.88
CA GLY A 351 -16.53 -23.88 -0.54
C GLY A 351 -17.83 -23.66 -1.31
N ASN A 352 -18.00 -22.45 -1.86
CA ASN A 352 -19.17 -22.05 -2.66
C ASN A 352 -18.93 -22.09 -4.18
N ALA A 353 -17.75 -22.52 -4.63
CA ALA A 353 -17.32 -22.54 -6.05
C ALA A 353 -17.49 -23.90 -6.72
#